data_AF-A0A2I0DRB4-F1
#
_entry.id   AF-A0A2I0DRB4-F1
#
_cell.length_a   1.000
_cell.length_b   1.000
_cell.length_c   1.000
_cell.angle_alpha   90.00
_cell.angle_beta   90.00
_cell.angle_gamma   90.00
#
_symmetry.space_group_name_H-M   'P 1'
#
loop_
_entity.id
_entity.type
_entity.pdbx_description
1 polymer ?
#
loop_
_entity_poly.entity_id
_entity_poly.type
_entity_poly.pdbx_seq_one_letter_code
_entity_poly.pdbx_strand_id
1 'polypeptide(L)'
;MTRAKKFKLLMIVQLIVTVMYKTIPIELTYYMNSFFIVGMALGAYLILKAIVYACPNCGKHQIMLGFFKYRLPTDNCYVCCEKIDS
;
A
#
# COMPACT_ATOMS: atom_id res chain seq x y z
N MET A 1 13.87 -7.96 3.77
CA MET A 1 13.42 -6.71 3.10
C MET A 1 12.91 -5.76 4.15
N THR A 2 13.25 -4.46 4.07
CA THR A 2 12.63 -3.43 4.93
C THR A 2 11.13 -3.36 4.67
N ARG A 3 10.35 -2.95 5.66
CA ARG A 3 8.91 -2.70 5.59
C ARG A 3 8.59 -1.71 4.48
N ALA A 4 9.43 -0.70 4.28
CA ALA A 4 9.29 0.24 3.16
C ALA A 4 9.43 -0.46 1.79
N LYS A 5 10.47 -1.29 1.60
CA LYS A 5 10.64 -2.08 0.37
C LYS A 5 9.47 -3.04 0.15
N LYS A 6 8.99 -3.72 1.20
CA LYS A 6 7.84 -4.63 1.13
C LYS A 6 6.56 -3.89 0.71
N PHE A 7 6.31 -2.72 1.28
CA PHE A 7 5.14 -1.89 0.91
C PHE A 7 5.20 -1.45 -0.55
N LYS A 8 6.37 -0.97 -1.02
CA LYS A 8 6.57 -0.58 -2.42
C LYS A 8 6.37 -1.75 -3.38
N LEU A 9 6.91 -2.93 -3.04
CA LEU A 9 6.71 -4.15 -3.83
C LEU A 9 5.23 -4.50 -3.96
N LEU A 10 4.49 -4.49 -2.84
CA LEU A 10 3.06 -4.78 -2.84
C LEU A 10 2.26 -3.74 -3.64
N MET A 11 2.63 -2.45 -3.62
CA MET A 11 2.03 -1.45 -4.49
C MET A 11 2.27 -1.73 -5.98
N ILE A 12 3.47 -2.17 -6.36
CA ILE A 12 3.77 -2.54 -7.74
C ILE A 12 2.92 -3.74 -8.17
N VAL A 13 2.81 -4.76 -7.31
CA VAL A 13 1.93 -5.91 -7.57
C VAL A 13 0.48 -5.46 -7.74
N GLN A 14 -0.02 -4.58 -6.88
CA GLN A 14 -1.38 -4.02 -6.98
C GLN A 14 -1.58 -3.27 -8.30
N LEU A 15 -0.60 -2.48 -8.74
CA LEU A 15 -0.65 -1.76 -10.02
C LEU A 15 -0.80 -2.75 -11.20
N ILE A 16 0.00 -3.81 -11.21
CA ILE A 16 -0.03 -4.85 -12.25
C ILE A 16 -1.40 -5.53 -12.29
N VAL A 17 -1.92 -5.94 -11.13
CA VAL A 17 -3.26 -6.55 -11.02
C VAL A 17 -4.34 -5.61 -11.54
N THR A 18 -4.24 -4.30 -11.22
CA THR A 18 -5.20 -3.29 -11.67
C THR A 18 -5.16 -3.11 -13.19
N VAL A 19 -3.98 -3.09 -13.80
CA VAL A 19 -3.82 -2.95 -15.26
C VAL A 19 -4.35 -4.18 -15.99
N MET A 20 -3.98 -5.38 -15.54
CA MET A 20 -4.48 -6.63 -16.12
C MET A 20 -6.01 -6.70 -16.05
N TYR A 21 -6.58 -6.31 -14.91
CA TYR A 21 -8.03 -6.32 -14.72
C TYR A 21 -8.77 -5.35 -15.66
N LYS A 22 -8.18 -4.18 -15.95
CA LYS A 22 -8.78 -3.19 -16.85
C LYS A 22 -8.96 -3.69 -18.30
N THR A 23 -8.26 -4.76 -18.68
CA THR A 23 -8.37 -5.37 -20.02
C THR A 23 -9.49 -6.40 -20.12
N ILE A 24 -10.17 -6.73 -19.01
CA ILE A 24 -11.27 -7.71 -18.97
C ILE A 24 -12.60 -6.96 -19.17
N PRO A 25 -13.49 -7.43 -20.06
CA PRO A 25 -14.80 -6.81 -20.25
C PRO A 25 -15.66 -6.90 -18.98
N ILE A 26 -16.48 -5.87 -18.77
CA ILE A 26 -17.39 -5.78 -17.61
C ILE A 26 -18.63 -6.61 -17.92
N GLU A 27 -18.74 -7.78 -17.31
CA GLU A 27 -19.90 -8.68 -17.38
C GLU A 27 -20.45 -8.98 -15.98
N LEU A 28 -21.62 -9.62 -15.85
CA LEU A 28 -22.20 -9.90 -14.53
C LEU A 28 -21.30 -10.77 -13.62
N THR A 29 -20.44 -11.60 -14.23
CA THR A 29 -19.44 -12.45 -13.55
C THR A 29 -18.16 -11.70 -13.16
N TYR A 30 -18.05 -10.42 -13.50
CA TYR A 30 -16.89 -9.56 -13.26
C TYR A 30 -16.48 -9.48 -11.77
N TYR A 31 -17.45 -9.50 -10.85
CA TYR A 31 -17.20 -9.48 -9.41
C TYR A 31 -16.75 -10.85 -8.85
N MET A 32 -17.01 -11.93 -9.58
CA MET A 32 -16.56 -13.29 -9.22
C MET A 32 -15.17 -13.60 -9.78
N ASN A 33 -14.58 -12.68 -10.55
CA ASN A 33 -13.26 -12.86 -11.11
C ASN A 33 -12.21 -12.86 -9.98
N SER A 34 -11.37 -13.90 -9.93
CA SER A 34 -10.31 -14.03 -8.93
C SER A 34 -9.36 -12.82 -8.89
N PHE A 35 -9.04 -12.20 -10.04
CA PHE A 35 -8.21 -11.01 -10.09
C PHE A 35 -8.88 -9.80 -9.45
N PHE A 36 -10.20 -9.65 -9.60
CA PHE A 36 -10.95 -8.59 -8.93
C PHE A 36 -10.91 -8.76 -7.41
N ILE A 37 -11.26 -9.96 -6.93
CA ILE A 37 -11.31 -10.26 -5.50
C ILE A 37 -9.92 -10.07 -4.86
N VAL A 38 -8.88 -10.63 -5.49
CA VAL A 38 -7.49 -10.48 -5.03
C VAL A 38 -7.05 -9.01 -5.08
N GLY A 39 -7.37 -8.29 -6.16
CA GLY A 39 -7.03 -6.87 -6.30
C GLY A 39 -7.71 -5.99 -5.24
N MET A 40 -8.98 -6.26 -4.94
CA MET A 40 -9.73 -5.56 -3.88
C MET A 40 -9.18 -5.88 -2.49
N ALA A 41 -8.92 -7.15 -2.20
CA ALA A 41 -8.36 -7.59 -0.92
C ALA A 41 -6.95 -7.01 -0.69
N LEU A 42 -6.08 -7.05 -1.71
CA LEU A 42 -4.73 -6.49 -1.64
C LEU A 42 -4.76 -4.96 -1.52
N GLY A 43 -5.68 -4.29 -2.23
CA GLY A 43 -5.93 -2.85 -2.09
C GLY A 43 -6.34 -2.47 -0.67
N ALA A 44 -7.33 -3.16 -0.09
CA ALA A 44 -7.76 -2.95 1.30
C ALA A 44 -6.62 -3.19 2.29
N TYR A 45 -5.84 -4.25 2.10
CA TYR A 45 -4.66 -4.55 2.92
C TYR A 45 -3.62 -3.42 2.87
N LEU A 46 -3.32 -2.89 1.68
CA LEU A 46 -2.39 -1.76 1.50
C LEU A 46 -2.88 -0.49 2.19
N ILE A 47 -4.18 -0.20 2.12
CA ILE A 47 -4.80 0.96 2.81
C ILE A 47 -4.63 0.81 4.32
N LEU A 48 -5.00 -0.34 4.88
CA LEU A 48 -4.83 -0.60 6.32
C LEU A 48 -3.35 -0.47 6.72
N LYS A 49 -2.43 -1.03 5.93
CA LYS A 49 -0.99 -0.89 6.16
C LYS A 49 -0.51 0.55 6.10
N ALA A 50 -1.06 1.38 5.22
CA ALA A 50 -0.74 2.79 5.10
C ALA A 50 -1.18 3.59 6.33
N ILE A 51 -2.40 3.33 6.83
CA ILE A 51 -2.95 3.99 8.02
C ILE A 51 -2.10 3.69 9.25
N VAL A 52 -1.75 2.42 9.48
CA VAL A 52 -0.94 1.99 10.64
C VAL A 52 0.58 2.14 10.42
N TYR A 53 1.01 2.78 9.33
CA TYR A 53 2.42 3.01 9.07
C TYR A 53 2.95 4.19 9.90
N ALA A 54 3.27 3.93 11.16
CA ALA A 54 3.90 4.88 12.07
C ALA A 54 5.37 4.52 12.34
N CYS A 55 6.17 5.53 12.65
CA CYS A 55 7.52 5.34 13.17
C CYS A 55 7.44 4.78 14.60
N PRO A 56 8.19 3.72 14.94
CA PRO A 56 8.14 3.13 16.29
C PRO A 56 8.69 4.06 17.37
N ASN A 57 9.62 4.96 17.04
CA ASN A 57 10.21 5.86 18.03
C ASN A 57 9.36 7.10 18.30
N CYS A 58 8.98 7.86 17.25
CA CYS A 58 8.24 9.12 17.42
C CYS A 58 6.72 8.99 17.23
N GLY A 59 6.20 7.81 16.87
CA GLY A 59 4.77 7.54 16.68
C GLY A 59 4.12 8.25 15.48
N LYS A 60 4.87 9.08 14.73
CA LYS A 60 4.31 9.84 13.60
C LYS A 60 3.99 8.91 12.42
N HIS A 61 2.84 9.12 11.79
CA HIS A 61 2.48 8.44 10.55
C HIS A 61 3.42 8.85 9.41
N GLN A 62 3.96 7.87 8.70
CA GLN A 62 4.99 8.07 7.67
C GLN A 62 4.43 8.07 6.24
N ILE A 63 3.25 7.48 6.06
CA ILE A 63 2.58 7.40 4.75
C ILE A 63 1.46 8.44 4.66
N MET A 64 0.48 8.40 5.56
CA MET A 64 -0.62 9.37 5.59
C MET A 64 -0.23 10.56 6.48
N LEU A 65 0.21 11.64 5.85
CA LEU A 65 0.63 12.88 6.54
C LEU A 65 -0.56 13.82 6.82
N GLY A 66 -1.70 13.59 6.16
CA GLY A 66 -2.96 14.32 6.31
C GLY A 66 -4.01 13.74 5.35
N PHE A 67 -5.24 14.28 5.35
CA PHE A 67 -6.36 13.75 4.57
C PHE A 67 -6.07 13.57 3.06
N PHE A 68 -5.35 14.52 2.46
CA PHE A 68 -4.96 14.48 1.05
C PHE A 68 -3.44 14.51 0.84
N LYS A 69 -2.67 14.27 1.90
CA LYS A 69 -1.20 14.34 1.85
C LYS A 69 -0.62 12.96 2.14
N TYR A 70 -0.15 12.31 1.09
CA TYR A 70 0.46 10.99 1.16
C TYR A 70 1.93 11.05 0.76
N ARG A 71 2.74 10.18 1.37
CA ARG A 71 4.16 10.04 1.07
C ARG A 71 4.51 8.57 0.92
N LEU A 72 5.39 8.24 -0.03
CA LEU A 72 5.95 6.89 -0.11
C LEU A 72 6.81 6.60 1.13
N PRO A 73 6.69 5.41 1.74
CA PRO A 73 7.50 5.05 2.88
C PRO A 73 8.98 4.97 2.50
N THR A 74 9.84 5.41 3.40
CA THR A 74 11.30 5.33 3.33
C THR A 74 11.82 4.48 4.47
N ASP A 75 13.08 4.05 4.40
CA ASP A 75 13.69 3.26 5.49
C ASP A 75 13.91 4.11 6.76
N ASN A 76 14.01 5.43 6.61
CA ASN A 76 14.14 6.39 7.72
C ASN A 76 12.85 7.19 7.93
N CYS A 77 12.62 7.59 9.18
CA CYS A 77 11.54 8.47 9.58
C CYS A 77 11.74 9.88 9.04
N TYR A 78 10.69 10.51 8.50
CA TYR A 78 10.80 11.89 8.01
C TYR A 78 10.88 12.96 9.10
N VAL A 79 10.56 12.60 10.35
CA VAL A 79 10.55 13.53 11.49
C VAL A 79 11.82 13.40 12.32
N CYS A 80 12.10 12.20 12.84
CA CYS A 80 13.24 11.96 13.71
C CYS A 80 14.46 11.36 13.01
N CYS A 81 14.41 11.12 11.68
CA CYS A 81 15.49 10.54 10.87
C CYS A 81 15.96 9.13 11.27
N GLU A 82 15.38 8.53 12.31
CA GLU A 82 15.71 7.16 12.72
C GLU A 82 15.19 6.11 11.74
N LYS A 83 15.88 4.97 11.70
CA LYS A 83 15.44 3.81 10.93
C LYS A 83 14.12 3.28 11.48
N ILE A 84 13.15 3.10 10.60
CA ILE A 84 11.83 2.58 10.94
C ILE A 84 11.88 1.07 11.16
N ASP A 85 12.77 0.39 10.42
CA ASP A 85 13.08 -1.01 10.60
C ASP A 85 14.55 -1.11 11.03
N SER A 86 14.77 -1.45 12.30
CA SER A 86 16.07 -1.84 12.85
C SER A 86 16.47 -3.23 12.41
#